data_AF-A0A2K2DTS6-F1
#
_entry.id   AF-A0A2K2DTS6-F1
#
_cell.length_a   1.000
_cell.length_b   1.000
_cell.length_c   1.000
_cell.angle_alpha   90.00
_cell.angle_beta   90.00
_cell.angle_gamma   90.00
#
_symmetry.space_group_name_H-M   'P 1'
#
loop_
_entity.id
_entity.type
_entity.pdbx_description
1 polymer ?
#
loop_
_entity_poly.entity_id
_entity_poly.type
_entity_poly.pdbx_seq_one_letter_code
_entity_poly.pdbx_strand_id
1 'polypeptide(L)'
;MAMQFWDALHMNPVNLDFEDLWFLHPPADLPKEMWPSMLLAILWRIWKSKNAKVFSNEDLPPPIAIGSLIQDITLWSFRLRCHEKKIAARL
;
A
#
# COMPACT_ATOMS: atom_id res chain seq x y z
N MET A 1 1.14 -13.17 7.37
CA MET A 1 0.48 -11.86 7.16
C MET A 1 1.34 -10.91 6.35
N ALA A 2 2.46 -10.35 6.83
CA ALA A 2 3.26 -9.40 6.03
C ALA A 2 3.78 -9.98 4.70
N MET A 3 4.36 -11.18 4.68
CA MET A 3 4.80 -11.85 3.44
C MET A 3 3.64 -12.03 2.43
N GLN A 4 2.45 -12.39 2.90
CA GLN A 4 1.26 -12.56 2.03
C GLN A 4 0.84 -11.26 1.34
N PHE A 5 1.09 -10.10 1.95
CA PHE A 5 0.85 -8.80 1.31
C PHE A 5 1.89 -8.53 0.21
N TRP A 6 3.15 -8.81 0.50
CA TRP A 6 4.24 -8.65 -0.48
C TRP A 6 4.08 -9.61 -1.67
N ASP A 7 3.76 -10.87 -1.40
CA ASP A 7 3.44 -11.89 -2.41
C ASP A 7 2.26 -11.44 -3.30
N ALA A 8 1.19 -10.92 -2.69
CA ALA A 8 0.03 -10.41 -3.42
C ALA A 8 0.34 -9.17 -4.29
N LEU A 9 1.37 -8.42 -3.92
CA LEU A 9 1.88 -7.28 -4.70
C LEU A 9 2.96 -7.68 -5.70
N HIS A 10 3.31 -8.97 -5.79
CA HIS A 10 4.45 -9.48 -6.55
C HIS A 10 5.77 -8.77 -6.20
N MET A 11 5.91 -8.34 -4.94
CA MET A 11 7.11 -7.70 -4.41
C MET A 11 7.80 -8.67 -3.48
N ASN A 12 9.13 -8.77 -3.57
CA ASN A 12 9.91 -9.62 -2.68
C ASN A 12 10.90 -8.76 -1.88
N PRO A 13 10.55 -8.30 -0.68
CA PRO A 13 11.42 -7.48 0.14
C PRO A 13 12.42 -8.30 0.96
N VAL A 14 12.66 -9.56 0.62
CA VAL A 14 13.65 -10.39 1.32
C VAL A 14 15.03 -9.75 1.17
N ASN A 15 15.60 -9.33 2.31
CA ASN A 15 16.86 -8.59 2.46
C ASN A 15 16.82 -7.09 2.11
N LEU A 16 15.66 -6.43 2.15
CA LEU A 16 15.59 -4.97 2.07
C LEU A 16 15.58 -4.36 3.48
N ASP A 17 16.44 -3.37 3.70
CA ASP A 17 16.31 -2.49 4.85
C ASP A 17 15.09 -1.57 4.68
N PHE A 18 14.61 -0.97 5.77
CA PHE A 18 13.40 -0.14 5.73
C PHE A 18 13.56 1.05 4.77
N GLU A 19 14.76 1.64 4.72
CA GLU A 19 15.13 2.70 3.80
C GLU A 19 15.04 2.25 2.33
N ASP A 20 15.35 0.98 2.04
CA ASP A 20 15.37 0.44 0.68
C ASP A 20 13.97 0.29 0.08
N LEU A 21 12.94 0.22 0.92
CA LEU A 21 11.55 0.07 0.48
C LEU A 21 11.11 1.22 -0.43
N TRP A 22 11.61 2.44 -0.20
CA TRP A 22 11.26 3.60 -1.01
C TRP A 22 11.85 3.54 -2.42
N PHE A 23 12.91 2.75 -2.62
CA PHE A 23 13.59 2.56 -3.90
C PHE A 23 13.09 1.33 -4.67
N LEU A 24 12.11 0.61 -4.12
CA LEU A 24 11.40 -0.44 -4.85
C LEU A 24 10.81 0.11 -6.15
N HIS A 25 10.90 -0.70 -7.20
CA HIS A 25 10.30 -0.34 -8.48
C HIS A 25 8.77 -0.35 -8.35
N PRO A 26 8.08 0.77 -8.66
CA PRO A 26 6.64 0.77 -8.69
C PRO A 26 6.13 -0.19 -9.78
N PRO A 27 4.90 -0.71 -9.64
CA PRO A 27 4.22 -1.42 -10.72
C PRO A 27 4.23 -0.60 -12.01
N ALA A 28 4.36 -1.27 -13.16
CA ALA A 28 4.56 -0.60 -14.46
C ALA A 28 3.49 0.45 -14.80
N ASP A 29 2.26 0.25 -14.33
CA ASP A 29 1.11 1.13 -14.59
C ASP A 29 0.93 2.25 -13.55
N LEU A 30 1.82 2.35 -12.56
CA LEU A 30 1.75 3.36 -11.51
C LEU A 30 2.77 4.49 -11.79
N PRO A 31 2.33 5.76 -11.90
CA PRO A 31 3.24 6.89 -11.99
C PRO A 31 4.23 6.92 -10.82
N LYS A 32 5.49 7.24 -11.09
CA LYS A 32 6.57 7.23 -10.07
C LYS A 32 6.29 8.23 -8.94
N GLU A 33 5.62 9.33 -9.27
CA GLU A 33 5.22 10.39 -8.34
C GLU A 33 4.18 9.91 -7.32
N MET A 34 3.38 8.91 -7.70
CA MET A 34 2.37 8.31 -6.83
C MET A 34 2.92 7.19 -5.94
N TRP A 35 4.10 6.66 -6.27
CA TRP A 35 4.70 5.51 -5.58
C TRP A 35 4.87 5.73 -4.07
N PRO A 36 5.43 6.85 -3.56
CA PRO A 36 5.58 7.04 -2.13
C PRO A 36 4.25 7.02 -1.38
N SER A 37 3.20 7.60 -1.96
CA SER A 37 1.85 7.60 -1.37
C SER A 37 1.26 6.19 -1.33
N MET A 38 1.48 5.41 -2.39
CA MET A 38 1.00 4.04 -2.48
C MET A 38 1.74 3.12 -1.51
N LEU A 39 3.06 3.23 -1.45
CA LEU A 39 3.91 2.50 -0.51
C LEU A 39 3.52 2.80 0.93
N LEU A 40 3.27 4.07 1.27
CA LEU A 40 2.80 4.46 2.59
C LEU A 40 1.45 3.81 2.93
N ALA A 41 0.51 3.76 1.98
CA ALA A 41 -0.78 3.09 2.18
C ALA A 41 -0.63 1.58 2.45
N ILE A 42 0.28 0.90 1.73
CA ILE A 42 0.62 -0.51 1.93
C ILE A 42 1.22 -0.72 3.34
N LEU A 43 2.23 0.07 3.70
CA LEU A 43 2.90 0.01 5.00
C LEU A 43 1.92 0.28 6.15
N TRP A 44 1.07 1.29 6.00
CA TRP A 44 0.01 1.61 6.95
C TRP A 44 -0.95 0.44 7.14
N ARG A 45 -1.30 -0.27 6.06
CA ARG A 45 -2.18 -1.42 6.14
C ARG A 45 -1.53 -2.60 6.86
N ILE A 46 -0.27 -2.90 6.56
CA ILE A 46 0.51 -3.94 7.25
C ILE A 46 0.59 -3.62 8.75
N TRP A 47 0.87 -2.36 9.10
CA TRP A 47 0.89 -1.92 10.49
C TRP A 47 -0.48 -2.11 11.15
N LYS A 48 -1.57 -1.64 10.52
CA LYS A 48 -2.93 -1.81 11.05
C LYS A 48 -3.27 -3.28 11.27
N SER A 49 -2.96 -4.14 10.31
CA SER A 49 -3.28 -5.57 10.39
C SER A 49 -2.54 -6.28 11.52
N LYS A 50 -1.27 -5.91 11.77
CA LYS A 50 -0.51 -6.42 12.92
C LYS A 50 -1.07 -5.92 14.25
N ASN A 51 -1.52 -4.67 14.30
CA ASN A 51 -1.97 -4.02 15.52
C ASN A 51 -3.44 -4.32 15.84
N ALA A 52 -4.28 -4.69 14.87
CA ALA A 52 -5.67 -5.10 15.08
C ALA A 52 -5.76 -6.31 16.04
N LYS A 53 -4.82 -7.25 15.95
CA LYS A 53 -4.72 -8.39 16.86
C LYS A 53 -4.42 -7.97 18.30
N VAL A 54 -3.58 -6.96 18.48
CA VAL A 54 -3.14 -6.49 19.81
C VAL A 54 -4.20 -5.59 20.46
N PHE A 55 -4.84 -4.70 19.70
CA PHE A 55 -5.75 -3.69 20.24
C PHE A 55 -7.23 -4.05 20.18
N SER A 56 -7.63 -4.92 19.25
CA SER A 56 -9.03 -5.28 19.03
C SER A 56 -9.32 -6.77 19.22
N ASN A 57 -8.28 -7.58 19.49
CA ASN A 57 -8.35 -9.04 19.57
C ASN A 57 -8.97 -9.68 18.30
N GLU A 58 -8.87 -8.97 17.17
CA GLU A 58 -9.37 -9.42 15.87
C GLU A 58 -8.23 -10.08 15.09
N ASP A 59 -8.35 -11.38 14.82
CA ASP A 59 -7.45 -12.08 13.92
C ASP A 59 -8.05 -12.06 12.52
N LEU A 60 -7.75 -10.98 11.77
CA LEU A 60 -8.22 -10.82 10.40
C LEU A 60 -7.61 -11.89 9.49
N PRO A 61 -8.43 -12.75 8.85
CA PRO A 61 -7.92 -13.76 7.93
C PRO A 61 -7.15 -13.10 6.77
N PRO A 62 -6.04 -13.69 6.30
CA PRO A 62 -5.24 -13.13 5.21
C PRO A 62 -6.03 -12.72 3.96
N PRO A 63 -7.04 -13.49 3.48
CA PRO A 63 -7.84 -13.08 2.33
C PRO A 63 -8.62 -11.78 2.57
N ILE A 64 -9.16 -11.58 3.77
CA ILE A 64 -9.90 -10.35 4.12
C ILE A 64 -8.92 -9.18 4.21
N ALA A 65 -7.75 -9.40 4.82
CA ALA A 65 -6.71 -8.38 4.93
C ALA A 65 -6.21 -7.90 3.55
N ILE A 66 -6.02 -8.83 2.60
CA ILE A 66 -5.66 -8.54 1.20
C ILE A 66 -6.81 -7.84 0.47
N GLY A 67 -8.05 -8.32 0.61
CA GLY A 67 -9.22 -7.68 -0.01
C GLY A 67 -9.36 -6.21 0.41
N SER A 68 -9.13 -5.91 1.68
CA SER A 68 -9.11 -4.53 2.15
C SER A 68 -7.89 -3.74 1.68
N LEU A 69 -6.73 -4.36 1.48
CA LEU A 69 -5.58 -3.69 0.84
C LEU A 69 -5.96 -3.20 -0.56
N ILE A 70 -6.60 -4.06 -1.36
CA ILE A 70 -7.04 -3.73 -2.71
C ILE A 70 -8.02 -2.56 -2.68
N GLN A 71 -8.96 -2.54 -1.73
CA GLN A 71 -9.89 -1.43 -1.54
C GLN A 71 -9.16 -0.13 -1.18
N ASP A 72 -8.19 -0.19 -0.26
CA ASP A 72 -7.37 0.95 0.13
C ASP A 72 -6.58 1.48 -1.10
N ILE A 73 -5.85 0.62 -1.81
CA ILE A 73 -5.10 0.96 -3.03
C ILE A 73 -6.03 1.60 -4.09
N THR A 74 -7.20 1.01 -4.32
CA THR A 74 -8.19 1.53 -5.28
C THR A 74 -8.66 2.92 -4.88
N LEU A 75 -9.00 3.12 -3.62
CA LEU A 75 -9.42 4.42 -3.08
C LEU A 75 -8.31 5.46 -3.23
N TRP A 76 -7.07 5.11 -2.89
CA TRP A 76 -5.92 6.02 -2.97
C TRP A 76 -5.56 6.35 -4.42
N SER A 77 -5.65 5.39 -5.35
CA SER A 77 -5.46 5.67 -6.77
C SER A 77 -6.47 6.69 -7.31
N PHE A 78 -7.73 6.61 -6.87
CA PHE A 78 -8.77 7.55 -7.27
C PHE A 78 -8.52 8.95 -6.67
N ARG A 79 -8.10 9.02 -5.39
CA ARG A 79 -7.78 10.28 -4.71
C ARG A 79 -6.57 10.98 -5.33
N LEU A 80 -5.53 10.24 -5.68
CA LEU A 80 -4.32 10.79 -6.30
C LEU A 80 -4.62 11.35 -7.70
N ARG A 81 -5.38 10.62 -8.52
CA ARG A 81 -5.88 11.13 -9.82
C ARG A 81 -6.74 12.38 -9.68
N CYS A 82 -7.60 12.44 -8.66
CA CYS A 82 -8.36 13.65 -8.36
C CYS A 82 -7.47 14.83 -7.95
N HIS A 83 -6.39 14.56 -7.23
CA HIS A 83 -5.42 15.58 -6.82
C HIS A 83 -4.65 16.15 -8.02
N GLU A 84 -4.19 15.30 -8.93
CA GLU A 84 -3.55 15.74 -10.18
C GLU A 84 -4.46 16.62 -11.03
N LYS A 85 -5.73 16.21 -11.22
CA LYS A 85 -6.72 17.03 -11.93
C LYS A 85 -6.90 18.40 -11.29
N LYS A 86 -6.86 18.49 -9.96
CA LYS A 86 -6.96 19.77 -9.23
C LYS A 86 -5.72 20.62 -9.36
N ILE A 87 -4.52 20.02 -9.41
CA ILE A 87 -3.28 20.76 -9.68
C ILE A 87 -3.30 21.28 -11.11
N ALA A 88 -3.62 20.43 -12.08
CA ALA A 88 -3.67 20.78 -13.50
C ALA A 88 -4.72 21.86 -13.82
N ALA A 89 -5.86 21.87 -13.12
CA ALA A 89 -6.90 22.89 -13.29
C ALA A 89 -6.60 24.22 -12.57
N ARG A 90 -5.52 24.30 -11.78
CA ARG A 90 -5.08 25.53 -11.08
C ARG A 90 -3.93 26.24 -11.79
N LEU A 91 -3.39 25.66 -12.85
CA LEU A 91 -2.39 26.23 -13.76
C LEU A 91 -3.08 26.69 -15.04
#